data_AF-A0A969EFE4-F1
#
_entry.id   AF-A0A969EFE4-F1
#
_cell.length_a   1.000
_cell.length_b   1.000
_cell.length_c   1.000
_cell.angle_alpha   90.00
_cell.angle_beta   90.00
_cell.angle_gamma   90.00
#
_symmetry.space_group_name_H-M   'P 1'
#
loop_
_entity.id
_entity.type
_entity.pdbx_description
1 polymer ?
#
loop_
_entity_poly.entity_id
_entity_poly.type
_entity_poly.pdbx_seq_one_letter_code
_entity_poly.pdbx_strand_id
1 'polypeptide(L)'
;MTGSDRYAAAQPIFVTGFPEPVESQRAPTAPGQLSSRCLTDPGGDQIGQMKEKLEILLLCDFNEGSAGTIVDHVRAFPEYSRHRFWILSNRGDLPIGLELERFDGIVLHYSIIISYDSYLSPLARGAIRRFGGFKAVYVQDDYRWIDRTVAAMQYLRVNAIFGLAPREVIDEVYSPSRLPDVDRNTVLAGYVPEHLTQIAPKAFADRRIDVGYRARKLPAWIGTHAQEKWQIADRFMQDAPMHDLKCDVSYREEDRIYADAWVDFIRDCKAVLGTESGFQRLRFYRRDSGKR
;
A
#
# COMPACT_ATOMS: atom_id res chain seq x y z
N MET A 1 -18.22 35.48 -5.39
CA MET A 1 -18.83 35.45 -4.02
C MET A 1 -19.73 34.23 -3.95
N THR A 2 -19.14 33.07 -3.66
CA THR A 2 -19.08 32.42 -2.33
C THR A 2 -20.38 31.71 -1.98
N GLY A 3 -20.50 30.46 -2.43
CA GLY A 3 -21.39 29.44 -1.88
C GLY A 3 -20.54 28.46 -1.08
N SER A 4 -20.44 28.70 0.22
CA SER A 4 -19.66 27.98 1.22
C SER A 4 -20.36 26.72 1.71
N ASP A 5 -19.53 25.70 1.97
CA ASP A 5 -19.59 24.74 3.07
C ASP A 5 -20.87 23.93 3.32
N ARG A 6 -20.81 22.64 2.94
CA ARG A 6 -21.44 21.55 3.71
C ARG A 6 -20.60 20.27 3.64
N TYR A 7 -19.65 20.12 4.56
CA TYR A 7 -19.26 18.81 5.07
C TYR A 7 -19.48 18.80 6.58
N ALA A 8 -20.56 18.15 7.00
CA ALA A 8 -20.88 17.92 8.39
C ALA A 8 -19.93 16.85 8.96
N ALA A 9 -19.18 17.21 10.00
CA ALA A 9 -18.38 16.29 10.78
C ALA A 9 -19.31 15.35 11.57
N ALA A 10 -19.28 14.06 11.23
CA ALA A 10 -19.87 13.02 12.06
C ALA A 10 -18.93 12.69 13.23
N GLN A 11 -19.38 13.02 14.44
CA GLN A 11 -18.73 12.68 15.71
C GLN A 11 -18.79 11.15 15.94
N PRO A 12 -17.70 10.49 16.38
CA PRO A 12 -17.77 9.09 16.77
C PRO A 12 -18.36 8.94 18.18
N ILE A 13 -19.51 8.26 18.26
CA ILE A 13 -20.11 7.77 19.50
C ILE A 13 -19.29 6.57 19.99
N PHE A 14 -18.73 6.68 21.19
CA PHE A 14 -18.07 5.58 21.88
C PHE A 14 -19.11 4.63 22.47
N VAL A 15 -19.15 3.38 21.99
CA VAL A 15 -19.86 2.29 22.66
C VAL A 15 -18.81 1.36 23.27
N THR A 16 -18.69 1.42 24.59
CA THR A 16 -17.92 0.51 25.41
C THR A 16 -18.79 -0.70 25.79
N GLY A 17 -18.29 -1.91 25.57
CA GLY A 17 -18.85 -3.13 26.18
C GLY A 17 -18.89 -4.31 25.24
N PHE A 18 -17.88 -5.17 25.29
CA PHE A 18 -17.98 -6.56 24.86
C PHE A 18 -17.61 -7.45 26.05
N PRO A 19 -18.42 -8.48 26.38
CA PRO A 19 -18.11 -9.43 27.45
C PRO A 19 -17.04 -10.45 27.02
N GLU A 20 -16.19 -10.82 27.99
CA GLU A 20 -15.16 -11.86 27.93
C GLU A 20 -15.71 -13.23 27.47
N PRO A 21 -14.97 -14.00 26.65
CA PRO A 21 -15.32 -15.38 26.33
C PRO A 21 -14.86 -16.35 27.42
N VAL A 22 -15.77 -17.26 27.79
CA VAL A 22 -15.60 -18.34 28.76
C VAL A 22 -14.62 -19.42 28.22
N GLU A 23 -13.61 -19.75 29.02
CA GLU A 23 -12.71 -20.89 28.81
C GLU A 23 -13.46 -22.23 28.91
N SER A 24 -13.27 -23.10 27.91
CA SER A 24 -13.54 -24.53 28.06
C SER A 24 -12.28 -25.34 27.77
N GLN A 25 -11.70 -25.88 28.84
CA GLN A 25 -10.58 -26.81 28.84
C GLN A 25 -10.99 -28.15 28.21
N ARG A 26 -10.15 -28.70 27.32
CA ARG A 26 -9.96 -30.15 27.11
C ARG A 26 -8.73 -30.42 26.25
N ALA A 27 -7.80 -31.21 26.80
CA ALA A 27 -6.73 -31.93 26.13
C ALA A 27 -6.45 -33.21 26.95
N PRO A 28 -5.69 -34.22 26.48
CA PRO A 28 -5.34 -34.60 25.11
C PRO A 28 -5.60 -36.12 24.86
N THR A 29 -5.55 -36.56 23.59
CA THR A 29 -5.24 -37.97 23.28
C THR A 29 -4.56 -38.12 21.92
N ALA A 30 -3.35 -38.68 21.95
CA ALA A 30 -2.61 -39.39 20.90
C ALA A 30 -2.07 -40.68 21.58
N PRO A 31 -1.73 -41.80 20.90
CA PRO A 31 -1.01 -41.83 19.62
C PRO A 31 -1.44 -42.94 18.63
N GLY A 32 -0.96 -42.86 17.39
CA GLY A 32 -1.10 -43.95 16.42
C GLY A 32 -0.27 -43.71 15.16
N GLN A 33 1.01 -44.10 15.21
CA GLN A 33 1.84 -44.31 14.01
C GLN A 33 1.23 -45.45 13.18
N LEU A 34 1.01 -45.22 11.90
CA LEU A 34 0.91 -46.28 10.89
C LEU A 34 1.82 -45.95 9.72
N SER A 35 2.67 -46.93 9.45
CA SER A 35 3.81 -46.94 8.56
C SER A 35 3.44 -46.94 7.08
N SER A 36 4.32 -46.32 6.31
CA SER A 36 4.62 -46.53 4.89
C SER A 36 4.07 -47.83 4.28
N ARG A 37 3.21 -47.69 3.27
CA ARG A 37 3.16 -48.62 2.14
C ARG A 37 3.09 -47.82 0.84
N CYS A 38 4.22 -47.84 0.15
CA CYS A 38 4.35 -47.54 -1.26
C CYS A 38 3.46 -48.55 -2.00
N LEU A 39 2.38 -48.05 -2.61
CA LEU A 39 1.59 -48.78 -3.59
C LEU A 39 1.74 -48.03 -4.91
N THR A 40 2.51 -48.64 -5.79
CA THR A 40 2.55 -48.33 -7.22
C THR A 40 1.17 -48.54 -7.81
N ASP A 41 0.61 -47.51 -8.45
CA ASP A 41 -0.41 -47.70 -9.48
C ASP A 41 -0.13 -46.73 -10.64
N PRO A 42 -0.04 -47.20 -11.90
CA PRO A 42 0.23 -46.37 -13.06
C PRO A 42 -1.11 -45.85 -13.62
N GLY A 43 -1.42 -44.59 -13.39
CA GLY A 43 -2.69 -43.99 -13.80
C GLY A 43 -2.54 -42.56 -14.27
N GLY A 44 -2.20 -42.39 -15.55
CA GLY A 44 -2.49 -41.23 -16.40
C GLY A 44 -2.54 -39.86 -15.72
N ASP A 45 -1.35 -39.26 -15.57
CA ASP A 45 -1.17 -37.85 -15.32
C ASP A 45 -1.82 -37.04 -16.46
N GLN A 46 -3.09 -36.66 -16.30
CA GLN A 46 -3.60 -35.46 -16.97
C GLN A 46 -2.98 -34.27 -16.24
N ILE A 47 -1.72 -33.99 -16.54
CA ILE A 47 -1.13 -32.68 -16.29
C ILE A 47 -1.95 -31.72 -17.14
N GLY A 48 -2.97 -31.11 -16.52
CA GLY A 48 -3.77 -30.08 -17.16
C GLY A 48 -2.82 -29.08 -17.81
N GLN A 49 -3.01 -28.81 -19.11
CA GLN A 49 -2.22 -27.82 -19.82
C GLN A 49 -2.20 -26.54 -19.00
N MET A 50 -1.07 -26.22 -18.38
CA MET A 50 -0.92 -24.96 -17.68
C MET A 50 -1.11 -23.86 -18.71
N LYS A 51 -2.07 -22.96 -18.49
CA LYS A 51 -2.25 -21.78 -19.33
C LYS A 51 -0.90 -21.09 -19.49
N GLU A 52 -0.54 -20.80 -20.74
CA GLU A 52 0.70 -20.07 -21.07
C GLU A 52 0.71 -18.67 -20.43
N LYS A 53 -0.47 -18.03 -20.35
CA LYS A 53 -0.69 -16.75 -19.65
C LYS A 53 -1.92 -16.83 -18.76
N LEU A 54 -1.77 -16.39 -17.51
CA LEU A 54 -2.86 -16.20 -16.57
C LEU A 54 -3.60 -14.89 -16.87
N GLU A 55 -4.89 -14.87 -16.60
CA GLU A 55 -5.77 -13.69 -16.66
C GLU A 55 -5.91 -13.12 -15.24
N ILE A 56 -5.42 -11.91 -15.01
CA ILE A 56 -5.33 -11.31 -13.67
C ILE A 56 -6.11 -10.00 -13.64
N LEU A 57 -7.00 -9.84 -12.66
CA LEU A 57 -7.68 -8.58 -12.40
C LEU A 57 -6.85 -7.71 -11.44
N LEU A 58 -6.43 -6.54 -11.87
CA LEU A 58 -5.85 -5.52 -10.99
C LEU A 58 -6.96 -4.55 -10.57
N LEU A 59 -7.40 -4.66 -9.32
CA LEU A 59 -8.31 -3.71 -8.72
C LEU A 59 -7.51 -2.55 -8.12
N CYS A 60 -7.76 -1.35 -8.63
CA CYS A 60 -7.07 -0.14 -8.23
C CYS A 60 -8.05 1.03 -8.09
N ASP A 61 -7.49 2.19 -7.78
CA ASP A 61 -8.22 3.45 -7.72
C ASP A 61 -7.26 4.55 -8.17
N PHE A 62 -7.51 5.06 -9.37
CA PHE A 62 -6.85 6.26 -9.88
C PHE A 62 -7.79 7.01 -10.81
N ASN A 63 -7.51 8.30 -10.95
CA ASN A 63 -8.19 9.27 -11.81
C ASN A 63 -7.15 10.26 -12.35
N GLU A 64 -7.59 11.22 -13.17
CA GLU A 64 -6.72 12.23 -13.79
C GLU A 64 -5.91 13.07 -12.77
N GLY A 65 -6.39 13.21 -11.53
CA GLY A 65 -5.70 13.93 -10.45
C GLY A 65 -4.81 13.05 -9.56
N SER A 66 -4.61 11.77 -9.90
CA SER A 66 -3.82 10.86 -9.09
C SER A 66 -2.32 11.15 -9.19
N ALA A 67 -1.57 10.80 -8.15
CA ALA A 67 -0.11 10.88 -8.18
C ALA A 67 0.45 10.03 -9.33
N GLY A 68 1.45 10.55 -10.05
CA GLY A 68 2.07 9.86 -11.19
C GLY A 68 2.55 8.45 -10.82
N THR A 69 3.11 8.29 -9.61
CA THR A 69 3.55 7.00 -9.08
C THR A 69 2.46 5.93 -9.02
N ILE A 70 1.20 6.30 -8.76
CA ILE A 70 0.06 5.36 -8.80
C ILE A 70 -0.19 4.93 -10.24
N VAL A 71 -0.27 5.91 -11.15
CA VAL A 71 -0.56 5.68 -12.58
C VAL A 71 0.52 4.81 -13.21
N ASP A 72 1.79 5.14 -12.96
CA ASP A 72 2.94 4.41 -13.48
C ASP A 72 3.01 2.99 -12.94
N HIS A 73 2.78 2.79 -11.64
CA HIS A 73 2.78 1.46 -11.03
C HIS A 73 1.62 0.58 -11.55
N VAL A 74 0.42 1.14 -11.73
CA VAL A 74 -0.70 0.40 -12.33
C VAL A 74 -0.39 0.00 -13.78
N ARG A 75 0.20 0.91 -14.58
CA ARG A 75 0.57 0.64 -15.98
C ARG A 75 1.73 -0.33 -16.13
N ALA A 76 2.60 -0.44 -15.12
CA ALA A 76 3.72 -1.37 -15.13
C ALA A 76 3.28 -2.85 -15.16
N PHE A 77 2.11 -3.20 -14.59
CA PHE A 77 1.65 -4.59 -14.58
C PHE A 77 1.42 -5.19 -15.98
N PRO A 78 0.58 -4.60 -16.86
CA PRO A 78 0.41 -5.12 -18.21
C PRO A 78 1.66 -4.98 -19.09
N GLU A 79 2.53 -4.00 -18.82
CA GLU A 79 3.74 -3.75 -19.62
C GLU A 79 4.85 -4.79 -19.34
N TYR A 80 5.15 -5.05 -18.06
CA TYR A 80 6.30 -5.86 -17.66
C TYR A 80 5.94 -7.30 -17.27
N SER A 81 4.65 -7.61 -17.09
CA SER A 81 4.25 -8.99 -16.77
C SER A 81 4.17 -9.87 -18.02
N ARG A 82 4.58 -11.12 -17.87
CA ARG A 82 4.27 -12.18 -18.86
C ARG A 82 2.77 -12.53 -18.89
N HIS A 83 2.03 -12.22 -17.83
CA HIS A 83 0.61 -12.52 -17.67
C HIS A 83 -0.26 -11.37 -18.18
N ARG A 84 -1.56 -11.63 -18.40
CA ARG A 84 -2.50 -10.62 -18.87
C ARG A 84 -3.15 -9.93 -17.68
N PHE A 85 -3.10 -8.61 -17.67
CA PHE A 85 -3.69 -7.78 -16.62
C PHE A 85 -4.88 -6.98 -17.15
N TRP A 86 -6.01 -7.10 -16.44
CA TRP A 86 -7.21 -6.30 -16.64
C TRP A 86 -7.31 -5.28 -15.53
N ILE A 87 -7.25 -4.00 -15.88
CA ILE A 87 -7.25 -2.92 -14.89
C ILE A 87 -8.68 -2.49 -14.63
N LEU A 88 -9.10 -2.53 -13.36
CA LEU A 88 -10.37 -2.01 -12.90
C LEU A 88 -10.12 -0.92 -11.86
N SER A 89 -10.29 0.34 -12.26
CA SER A 89 -10.32 1.47 -11.33
C SER A 89 -11.72 1.59 -10.74
N ASN A 90 -11.91 1.20 -9.48
CA ASN A 90 -13.23 1.14 -8.85
C ASN A 90 -13.16 1.30 -7.34
N ARG A 91 -14.13 2.03 -6.77
CA ARG A 91 -14.34 2.16 -5.33
C ARG A 91 -15.72 1.64 -4.93
N GLY A 92 -15.81 1.05 -3.74
CA GLY A 92 -17.08 0.58 -3.18
C GLY A 92 -17.46 -0.81 -3.69
N ASP A 93 -18.65 -0.94 -4.27
CA ASP A 93 -19.15 -2.20 -4.84
C ASP A 93 -18.46 -2.50 -6.16
N LEU A 94 -18.25 -3.79 -6.46
CA LEU A 94 -17.78 -4.20 -7.78
C LEU A 94 -18.87 -3.95 -8.84
N PRO A 95 -18.51 -3.60 -10.09
CA PRO A 95 -19.48 -3.38 -11.16
C PRO A 95 -20.43 -4.56 -11.35
N ILE A 96 -21.71 -4.25 -11.59
CA ILE A 96 -22.73 -5.25 -11.93
C ILE A 96 -22.29 -5.97 -13.21
N GLY A 97 -22.25 -7.30 -13.18
CA GLY A 97 -21.81 -8.14 -14.29
C GLY A 97 -20.31 -8.47 -14.31
N LEU A 98 -19.51 -7.99 -13.34
CA LEU A 98 -18.14 -8.46 -13.19
C LEU A 98 -18.12 -9.90 -12.69
N GLU A 99 -17.72 -10.83 -13.55
CA GLU A 99 -17.54 -12.24 -13.23
C GLU A 99 -16.10 -12.51 -12.78
N LEU A 100 -15.87 -12.54 -11.45
CA LEU A 100 -14.54 -12.77 -10.89
C LEU A 100 -13.94 -14.14 -11.28
N GLU A 101 -14.78 -15.16 -11.48
CA GLU A 101 -14.34 -16.52 -11.82
C GLU A 101 -13.71 -16.65 -13.22
N ARG A 102 -13.76 -15.59 -14.04
CA ARG A 102 -13.04 -15.54 -15.32
C ARG A 102 -11.54 -15.31 -15.16
N PHE A 103 -11.10 -14.84 -14.00
CA PHE A 103 -9.71 -14.54 -13.70
C PHE A 103 -9.06 -15.70 -12.94
N ASP A 104 -7.78 -15.93 -13.19
CA ASP A 104 -6.96 -16.87 -12.44
C ASP A 104 -6.46 -16.22 -11.12
N GLY A 105 -6.44 -14.89 -11.05
CA GLY A 105 -6.10 -14.16 -9.82
C GLY A 105 -6.59 -12.71 -9.78
N ILE A 106 -6.60 -12.13 -8.57
CA ILE A 106 -6.92 -10.74 -8.28
C ILE A 106 -5.73 -10.11 -7.54
N VAL A 107 -5.30 -8.94 -7.99
CA VAL A 107 -4.33 -8.08 -7.31
C VAL A 107 -5.06 -6.85 -6.79
N LEU A 108 -4.99 -6.61 -5.49
CA LEU A 108 -5.50 -5.42 -4.82
C LEU A 108 -4.36 -4.40 -4.74
N HIS A 109 -4.45 -3.35 -5.54
CA HIS A 109 -3.42 -2.30 -5.60
C HIS A 109 -3.41 -1.44 -4.32
N TYR A 110 -2.25 -0.89 -3.95
CA TYR A 110 -2.08 -0.10 -2.72
C TYR A 110 -2.91 1.20 -2.68
N SER A 111 -3.46 1.63 -3.83
CA SER A 111 -4.40 2.75 -3.88
C SER A 111 -5.77 2.43 -3.26
N ILE A 112 -6.07 1.14 -3.05
CA ILE A 112 -7.27 0.66 -2.38
C ILE A 112 -6.94 0.29 -0.94
N ILE A 113 -7.50 1.03 0.02
CA ILE A 113 -7.41 0.66 1.44
C ILE A 113 -8.45 -0.42 1.72
N ILE A 114 -8.05 -1.70 1.59
CA ILE A 114 -8.93 -2.87 1.66
C ILE A 114 -9.72 -3.01 2.97
N SER A 115 -9.28 -2.35 4.04
CA SER A 115 -9.95 -2.35 5.34
C SER A 115 -11.08 -1.31 5.45
N TYR A 116 -11.24 -0.42 4.46
CA TYR A 116 -12.19 0.69 4.49
C TYR A 116 -13.32 0.54 3.47
N ASP A 117 -14.56 0.65 3.93
CA ASP A 117 -15.79 0.44 3.15
C ASP A 117 -15.94 1.41 1.97
N SER A 118 -15.38 2.62 2.10
CA SER A 118 -15.38 3.63 1.02
C SER A 118 -14.50 3.25 -0.16
N TYR A 119 -13.51 2.39 0.03
CA TYR A 119 -12.66 1.86 -1.03
C TYR A 119 -13.14 0.50 -1.50
N LEU A 120 -13.53 -0.36 -0.56
CA LEU A 120 -13.99 -1.71 -0.85
C LEU A 120 -15.15 -2.08 0.07
N SER A 121 -16.37 -2.08 -0.47
CA SER A 121 -17.58 -2.29 0.32
C SER A 121 -17.61 -3.68 0.97
N PRO A 122 -18.46 -3.91 1.98
CA PRO A 122 -18.70 -5.25 2.51
C PRO A 122 -19.14 -6.26 1.43
N LEU A 123 -19.95 -5.85 0.45
CA LEU A 123 -20.38 -6.72 -0.65
C LEU A 123 -19.22 -7.10 -1.57
N ALA A 124 -18.39 -6.12 -1.96
CA ALA A 124 -17.20 -6.35 -2.76
C ALA A 124 -16.19 -7.27 -2.04
N ARG A 125 -15.92 -7.02 -0.75
CA ARG A 125 -15.07 -7.90 0.07
C ARG A 125 -15.64 -9.31 0.16
N GLY A 126 -16.95 -9.45 0.31
CA GLY A 126 -17.63 -10.75 0.31
C GLY A 126 -17.45 -11.50 -1.01
N ALA A 127 -17.55 -10.81 -2.15
CA ALA A 127 -17.31 -11.39 -3.48
C ALA A 127 -15.85 -11.83 -3.64
N ILE A 128 -14.89 -10.96 -3.31
CA ILE A 128 -13.46 -11.27 -3.39
C ILE A 128 -13.08 -12.41 -2.46
N ARG A 129 -13.67 -12.48 -1.25
CA ARG A 129 -13.45 -13.61 -0.33
C ARG A 129 -13.89 -14.95 -0.92
N ARG A 130 -15.00 -14.98 -1.67
CA ARG A 130 -15.55 -16.20 -2.28
C ARG A 130 -14.79 -16.65 -3.53
N PHE A 131 -14.15 -15.71 -4.23
CA PHE A 131 -13.35 -15.99 -5.42
C PHE A 131 -12.30 -17.08 -5.12
N GLY A 132 -12.28 -18.12 -5.94
CA GLY A 132 -11.43 -19.30 -5.73
C GLY A 132 -9.96 -19.10 -6.13
N GLY A 133 -9.68 -18.13 -7.00
CA GLY A 133 -8.33 -17.89 -7.51
C GLY A 133 -7.39 -17.17 -6.53
N PHE A 134 -6.17 -16.93 -7.03
CA PHE A 134 -5.09 -16.34 -6.26
C PHE A 134 -5.36 -14.87 -5.91
N LYS A 135 -5.07 -14.45 -4.70
CA LYS A 135 -5.31 -13.08 -4.21
C LYS A 135 -4.02 -12.48 -3.69
N ALA A 136 -3.55 -11.42 -4.33
CA ALA A 136 -2.41 -10.64 -3.86
C ALA A 136 -2.87 -9.24 -3.41
N VAL A 137 -2.15 -8.67 -2.46
CA VAL A 137 -2.36 -7.28 -2.02
C VAL A 137 -1.05 -6.53 -1.97
N TYR A 138 -1.02 -5.35 -2.58
CA TYR A 138 0.04 -4.37 -2.39
C TYR A 138 -0.35 -3.42 -1.27
N VAL A 139 0.58 -3.12 -0.37
CA VAL A 139 0.38 -2.18 0.73
C VAL A 139 1.49 -1.15 0.73
N GLN A 140 1.09 0.11 0.74
CA GLN A 140 1.94 1.27 1.03
C GLN A 140 1.53 1.84 2.39
N ASP A 141 2.41 2.63 3.02
CA ASP A 141 2.18 3.17 4.37
C ASP A 141 1.75 2.09 5.38
N ASP A 142 2.42 0.93 5.36
CA ASP A 142 2.09 -0.27 6.15
C ASP A 142 2.21 -0.11 7.67
N TYR A 143 2.64 1.06 8.15
CA TYR A 143 2.54 1.47 9.54
C TYR A 143 1.12 1.91 9.96
N ARG A 144 0.22 2.15 9.01
CA ARG A 144 -1.14 2.63 9.26
C ARG A 144 -2.12 1.48 9.40
N TRP A 145 -2.90 1.52 10.48
CA TRP A 145 -4.04 0.62 10.71
C TRP A 145 -3.70 -0.88 10.55
N ILE A 146 -2.50 -1.28 10.97
CA ILE A 146 -1.95 -2.64 10.81
C ILE A 146 -3.00 -3.70 11.15
N ASP A 147 -3.62 -3.61 12.34
CA ASP A 147 -4.59 -4.60 12.78
C ASP A 147 -5.82 -4.72 11.89
N ARG A 148 -6.33 -3.59 11.38
CA ARG A 148 -7.49 -3.57 10.48
C ARG A 148 -7.13 -4.11 9.11
N THR A 149 -5.95 -3.76 8.61
CA THR A 149 -5.44 -4.25 7.32
C THR A 149 -5.20 -5.76 7.37
N VAL A 150 -4.57 -6.27 8.43
CA VAL A 150 -4.38 -7.70 8.67
C VAL A 150 -5.72 -8.44 8.81
N ALA A 151 -6.68 -7.89 9.55
CA ALA A 151 -8.02 -8.49 9.66
C ALA A 151 -8.74 -8.54 8.30
N ALA A 152 -8.60 -7.51 7.48
CA ALA A 152 -9.15 -7.50 6.12
C ALA A 152 -8.47 -8.54 5.22
N MET A 153 -7.14 -8.66 5.27
CA MET A 153 -6.38 -9.70 4.55
C MET A 153 -6.83 -11.11 4.94
N GLN A 154 -7.00 -11.37 6.24
CA GLN A 154 -7.48 -12.64 6.77
C GLN A 154 -8.90 -12.95 6.30
N TYR A 155 -9.80 -11.96 6.36
CA TYR A 155 -11.17 -12.11 5.87
C TYR A 155 -11.20 -12.42 4.37
N LEU A 156 -10.40 -11.71 3.57
CA LEU A 156 -10.30 -11.88 2.12
C LEU A 156 -9.59 -13.18 1.71
N ARG A 157 -8.90 -13.86 2.64
CA ARG A 157 -8.08 -15.04 2.39
C ARG A 157 -7.03 -14.77 1.31
N VAL A 158 -6.26 -13.69 1.50
CA VAL A 158 -5.16 -13.35 0.60
C VAL A 158 -4.09 -14.43 0.62
N ASN A 159 -3.42 -14.62 -0.52
CA ASN A 159 -2.34 -15.59 -0.70
C ASN A 159 -0.96 -14.94 -0.63
N ALA A 160 -0.84 -13.67 -1.05
CA ALA A 160 0.42 -12.94 -1.02
C ALA A 160 0.26 -11.47 -0.63
N ILE A 161 1.27 -10.92 0.04
CA ILE A 161 1.40 -9.53 0.44
C ILE A 161 2.68 -8.96 -0.16
N PHE A 162 2.56 -7.79 -0.76
CA PHE A 162 3.66 -6.97 -1.25
C PHE A 162 3.68 -5.66 -0.45
N GLY A 163 4.46 -5.62 0.64
CA GLY A 163 4.53 -4.50 1.58
C GLY A 163 5.89 -3.80 1.57
N LEU A 164 6.03 -2.73 2.36
CA LEU A 164 7.29 -1.97 2.47
C LEU A 164 8.15 -2.41 3.65
N ALA A 165 7.58 -3.12 4.61
CA ALA A 165 8.28 -3.58 5.80
C ALA A 165 9.51 -4.42 5.39
N PRO A 166 10.71 -4.08 5.91
CA PRO A 166 11.91 -4.86 5.67
C PRO A 166 11.72 -6.31 6.08
N ARG A 167 12.41 -7.23 5.42
CA ARG A 167 12.28 -8.68 5.65
C ARG A 167 12.52 -9.06 7.11
N GLU A 168 13.33 -8.29 7.83
CA GLU A 168 13.67 -8.51 9.23
C GLU A 168 12.50 -8.26 10.19
N VAL A 169 11.54 -7.43 9.80
CA VAL A 169 10.40 -7.01 10.66
C VAL A 169 9.03 -7.27 10.01
N ILE A 170 8.99 -7.82 8.79
CA ILE A 170 7.74 -8.05 8.05
C ILE A 170 6.77 -8.96 8.82
N ASP A 171 7.28 -9.96 9.56
CA ASP A 171 6.48 -10.86 10.39
C ASP A 171 5.95 -10.19 11.65
N GLU A 172 6.51 -9.06 12.07
CA GLU A 172 5.98 -8.29 13.19
C GLU A 172 4.82 -7.37 12.73
N VAL A 173 4.84 -6.93 11.46
CA VAL A 173 3.75 -6.16 10.83
C VAL A 173 2.62 -7.09 10.37
N TYR A 174 2.97 -8.19 9.69
CA TYR A 174 2.05 -9.16 9.10
C TYR A 174 2.23 -10.53 9.78
N SER A 175 1.76 -10.63 11.02
CA SER A 175 2.02 -11.80 11.87
C SER A 175 1.64 -13.15 11.23
N PRO A 176 2.57 -14.13 11.18
CA PRO A 176 2.29 -15.47 10.66
C PRO A 176 1.16 -16.19 11.39
N SER A 177 0.94 -15.90 12.67
CA SER A 177 -0.16 -16.49 13.45
C SER A 177 -1.54 -15.99 13.00
N ARG A 178 -1.62 -14.75 12.46
CA ARG A 178 -2.85 -14.14 11.95
C ARG A 178 -3.06 -14.40 10.47
N LEU A 179 -1.96 -14.54 9.73
CA LEU A 179 -1.92 -14.75 8.29
C LEU A 179 -1.04 -15.98 7.98
N PRO A 180 -1.51 -17.19 8.35
CA PRO A 180 -0.80 -18.43 8.04
C PRO A 180 -0.79 -18.66 6.53
N ASP A 181 0.29 -19.25 6.01
CA ASP A 181 0.46 -19.64 4.60
C ASP A 181 0.38 -18.48 3.58
N VAL A 182 0.39 -17.23 4.05
CA VAL A 182 0.46 -16.03 3.20
C VAL A 182 1.92 -15.73 2.90
N ASP A 183 2.26 -15.64 1.62
CA ASP A 183 3.58 -15.22 1.16
C ASP A 183 3.79 -13.72 1.40
N ARG A 184 4.94 -13.33 1.97
CA ARG A 184 5.22 -11.96 2.42
C ARG A 184 6.46 -11.45 1.71
N ASN A 185 6.26 -10.49 0.84
CA ASN A 185 7.30 -9.91 -0.01
C ASN A 185 7.48 -8.43 0.29
N THR A 186 8.73 -8.03 0.54
CA THR A 186 9.11 -6.62 0.62
C THR A 186 9.31 -6.06 -0.79
N VAL A 187 8.70 -4.91 -1.06
CA VAL A 187 8.84 -4.15 -2.32
C VAL A 187 9.33 -2.73 -2.05
N LEU A 188 9.70 -2.00 -3.10
CA LEU A 188 10.11 -0.60 -3.00
C LEU A 188 8.90 0.33 -2.85
N ALA A 189 9.09 1.43 -2.12
CA ALA A 189 8.08 2.48 -1.97
C ALA A 189 7.78 3.21 -3.30
N GLY A 190 8.67 3.12 -4.27
CA GLY A 190 8.49 3.64 -5.61
C GLY A 190 9.55 3.08 -6.57
N TYR A 191 9.22 3.13 -7.85
CA TYR A 191 10.09 2.76 -8.96
C TYR A 191 10.24 3.96 -9.89
N VAL A 192 11.36 4.04 -10.62
CA VAL A 192 11.54 5.06 -11.66
C VAL A 192 10.98 4.50 -12.97
N PRO A 193 9.88 5.06 -13.50
CA PRO A 193 9.32 4.59 -14.76
C PRO A 193 10.23 4.96 -15.94
N GLU A 194 10.25 4.09 -16.94
CA GLU A 194 11.17 4.11 -18.08
C GLU A 194 11.04 5.40 -18.89
N HIS A 195 9.82 5.94 -19.03
CA HIS A 195 9.60 7.19 -19.76
C HIS A 195 10.39 8.36 -19.15
N LEU A 196 10.62 8.41 -17.83
CA LEU A 196 11.42 9.45 -17.19
C LEU A 196 12.91 9.34 -17.56
N THR A 197 13.40 8.14 -17.89
CA THR A 197 14.79 7.96 -18.34
C THR A 197 15.05 8.56 -19.72
N GLN A 198 13.99 8.82 -20.49
CA GLN A 198 14.04 9.42 -21.82
C GLN A 198 13.94 10.94 -21.80
N ILE A 199 13.68 11.54 -20.63
CA ILE A 199 13.53 12.99 -20.48
C ILE A 199 14.89 13.62 -20.26
N ALA A 200 15.31 14.47 -21.20
CA ALA A 200 16.55 15.21 -21.07
C ALA A 200 16.50 16.19 -19.88
N PRO A 201 17.55 16.23 -19.03
CA PRO A 201 17.62 17.19 -17.94
C PRO A 201 17.77 18.60 -18.50
N LYS A 202 17.16 19.57 -17.82
CA LYS A 202 17.35 20.98 -18.13
C LYS A 202 18.79 21.39 -17.74
N ALA A 203 19.46 22.15 -18.60
CA ALA A 203 20.81 22.64 -18.32
C ALA A 203 20.81 23.47 -17.04
N PHE A 204 21.86 23.36 -16.23
CA PHE A 204 21.91 23.96 -14.90
C PHE A 204 21.69 25.49 -14.92
N ALA A 205 22.23 26.17 -15.94
CA ALA A 205 22.08 27.62 -16.11
C ALA A 205 20.64 28.07 -16.42
N ASP A 206 19.83 27.20 -17.00
CA ASP A 206 18.45 27.53 -17.40
C ASP A 206 17.44 27.31 -16.26
N ARG A 207 17.86 26.66 -15.17
CA ARG A 207 17.02 26.34 -14.00
C ARG A 207 16.76 27.58 -13.18
N ARG A 208 15.48 27.92 -12.98
CA ARG A 208 15.07 29.19 -12.36
C ARG A 208 14.99 29.12 -10.83
N ILE A 209 14.83 27.91 -10.28
CA ILE A 209 14.64 27.67 -8.86
C ILE A 209 15.96 27.14 -8.30
N ASP A 210 16.55 27.84 -7.34
CA ASP A 210 17.77 27.38 -6.67
C ASP A 210 17.45 26.18 -5.77
N VAL A 211 16.37 26.28 -4.98
CA VAL A 211 15.93 25.22 -4.08
C VAL A 211 14.42 25.02 -4.15
N GLY A 212 14.02 23.82 -4.57
CA GLY A 212 12.62 23.39 -4.60
C GLY A 212 12.28 22.45 -3.45
N TYR A 213 11.02 22.46 -3.01
CA TYR A 213 10.51 21.45 -2.07
C TYR A 213 8.99 21.38 -2.05
N ARG A 214 8.46 20.15 -1.94
CA ARG A 214 7.05 19.90 -1.63
C ARG A 214 6.94 18.86 -0.53
N ALA A 215 6.14 19.19 0.47
CA ALA A 215 5.85 18.29 1.58
C ALA A 215 4.37 18.39 1.99
N ARG A 216 4.06 17.75 3.12
CA ARG A 216 2.75 17.80 3.75
C ARG A 216 2.93 17.95 5.25
N LYS A 217 2.12 18.82 5.85
CA LYS A 217 1.96 18.85 7.31
C LYS A 217 1.07 17.69 7.76
N LEU A 218 1.71 16.60 8.16
CA LEU A 218 1.04 15.42 8.69
C LEU A 218 0.70 15.56 10.19
N PRO A 219 -0.33 14.86 10.70
CA PRO A 219 -0.64 14.85 12.13
C PRO A 219 0.54 14.40 13.00
N ALA A 220 0.65 14.99 14.20
CA ALA A 220 1.75 14.75 15.13
C ALA A 220 1.92 13.27 15.53
N TRP A 221 0.82 12.51 15.60
CA TRP A 221 0.83 11.11 16.01
C TRP A 221 1.57 10.17 15.04
N ILE A 222 1.87 10.62 13.81
CA ILE A 222 2.68 9.85 12.86
C ILE A 222 4.18 9.84 13.29
N GLY A 223 4.57 10.74 14.19
CA GLY A 223 5.90 10.77 14.80
C GLY A 223 6.80 11.89 14.27
N THR A 224 7.95 12.07 14.92
CA THR A 224 8.85 13.21 14.70
C THR A 224 9.36 13.32 13.28
N HIS A 225 9.68 12.20 12.62
CA HIS A 225 10.13 12.20 11.22
C HIS A 225 9.06 12.71 10.24
N ALA A 226 7.76 12.65 10.60
CA ALA A 226 6.69 13.29 9.83
C ALA A 226 6.74 14.80 9.96
N GLN A 227 7.10 15.26 11.15
CA GLN A 227 7.12 16.67 11.47
C GLN A 227 8.34 17.33 10.82
N GLU A 228 9.49 16.64 10.79
CA GLU A 228 10.70 17.10 10.10
C GLU A 228 10.43 17.49 8.64
N LYS A 229 9.55 16.75 7.93
CA LYS A 229 9.17 17.03 6.53
C LYS A 229 8.61 18.44 6.32
N TRP A 230 7.82 19.00 7.22
CA TRP A 230 7.33 20.37 7.06
C TRP A 230 8.19 21.38 7.82
N GLN A 231 8.83 20.96 8.91
CA GLN A 231 9.69 21.84 9.71
C GLN A 231 10.95 22.28 8.96
N ILE A 232 11.52 21.42 8.11
CA ILE A 232 12.67 21.80 7.28
C ILE A 232 12.33 22.95 6.33
N ALA A 233 11.09 23.00 5.82
CA ALA A 233 10.66 24.06 4.92
C ALA A 233 10.65 25.41 5.65
N ASP A 234 10.04 25.47 6.84
CA ASP A 234 10.00 26.71 7.62
C ASP A 234 11.41 27.19 8.02
N ARG A 235 12.27 26.29 8.47
CA ARG A 235 13.65 26.62 8.84
C ARG A 235 14.47 27.09 7.64
N PHE A 236 14.41 26.37 6.52
CA PHE A 236 15.15 26.72 5.33
C PHE A 236 14.71 28.08 4.77
N MET A 237 13.41 28.37 4.79
CA MET A 237 12.87 29.65 4.30
C MET A 237 13.23 30.84 5.21
N GLN A 238 13.60 30.62 6.47
CA GLN A 238 14.16 31.68 7.34
C GLN A 238 15.59 32.05 6.93
N ASP A 239 16.38 31.06 6.50
CA ASP A 239 17.80 31.25 6.17
C ASP A 239 18.04 31.65 4.70
N ALA A 240 17.16 31.23 3.78
CA ALA A 240 17.28 31.45 2.35
C ALA A 240 17.55 32.92 1.93
N PRO A 241 16.92 33.95 2.55
CA PRO A 241 17.19 35.35 2.22
C PRO A 241 18.62 35.79 2.53
N MET A 242 19.29 35.19 3.52
CA MET A 242 20.68 35.50 3.87
C MET A 242 21.68 35.06 2.79
N HIS A 243 21.24 34.18 1.89
CA HIS A 243 22.04 33.59 0.82
C HIS A 243 21.54 33.97 -0.58
N ASP A 244 20.57 34.90 -0.69
CA ASP A 244 19.95 35.33 -1.95
C ASP A 244 19.42 34.17 -2.83
N LEU A 245 18.85 33.14 -2.18
CA LEU A 245 18.36 31.95 -2.87
C LEU A 245 16.92 32.12 -3.37
N LYS A 246 16.69 31.83 -4.66
CA LYS A 246 15.35 31.75 -5.24
C LYS A 246 14.72 30.39 -4.91
N CYS A 247 13.78 30.40 -3.99
CA CYS A 247 13.18 29.17 -3.46
C CYS A 247 11.72 29.01 -3.92
N ASP A 248 11.34 27.77 -4.21
CA ASP A 248 9.94 27.36 -4.36
C ASP A 248 9.66 26.18 -3.43
N VAL A 249 9.25 26.52 -2.20
CA VAL A 249 9.14 25.61 -1.06
C VAL A 249 7.74 25.72 -0.46
N SER A 250 7.00 24.62 -0.40
CA SER A 250 5.69 24.58 0.26
C SER A 250 5.38 23.23 0.89
N TYR A 251 4.53 23.24 1.92
CA TYR A 251 3.93 22.05 2.54
C TYR A 251 2.40 22.14 2.66
N ARG A 252 1.79 23.10 1.97
CA ARG A 252 0.33 23.28 1.92
C ARG A 252 -0.28 22.28 0.93
N GLU A 253 -1.52 21.87 1.18
CA GLU A 253 -2.18 20.86 0.35
C GLU A 253 -2.53 21.41 -1.04
N GLU A 254 -2.86 22.70 -1.11
CA GLU A 254 -3.21 23.44 -2.34
C GLU A 254 -2.01 23.67 -3.27
N ASP A 255 -0.79 23.66 -2.75
CA ASP A 255 0.45 23.88 -3.52
C ASP A 255 1.03 22.56 -4.07
N ARG A 256 0.28 21.46 -3.97
CA ARG A 256 0.70 20.17 -4.49
C ARG A 256 0.77 20.18 -6.01
N ILE A 257 1.83 19.56 -6.50
CA ILE A 257 2.12 19.44 -7.92
C ILE A 257 2.01 17.96 -8.29
N TYR A 258 1.31 17.66 -9.37
CA TYR A 258 1.01 16.31 -9.84
C TYR A 258 1.44 16.11 -11.29
N ALA A 259 1.61 14.84 -11.68
CA ALA A 259 1.90 14.41 -13.05
C ALA A 259 3.09 15.17 -13.68
N ASP A 260 2.96 15.58 -14.94
CA ASP A 260 4.06 16.20 -15.71
C ASP A 260 4.54 17.51 -15.07
N ALA A 261 3.66 18.26 -14.42
CA ALA A 261 4.05 19.48 -13.71
C ALA A 261 5.04 19.20 -12.57
N TRP A 262 4.98 18.02 -11.94
CA TRP A 262 5.95 17.62 -10.93
C TRP A 262 7.33 17.37 -11.56
N VAL A 263 7.36 16.72 -12.72
CA VAL A 263 8.59 16.47 -13.47
C VAL A 263 9.22 17.79 -13.91
N ASP A 264 8.42 18.71 -14.43
CA ASP A 264 8.88 20.04 -14.85
C ASP A 264 9.39 20.88 -13.67
N PHE A 265 8.70 20.83 -12.53
CA PHE A 265 9.16 21.46 -11.29
C PHE A 265 10.54 20.94 -10.87
N ILE A 266 10.72 19.62 -10.79
CA ILE A 266 12.01 19.01 -10.42
C ILE A 266 13.10 19.39 -11.43
N ARG A 267 12.79 19.42 -12.73
CA ARG A 267 13.75 19.81 -13.78
C ARG A 267 14.16 21.28 -13.69
N ASP A 268 13.30 22.15 -13.17
CA ASP A 268 13.59 23.58 -12.99
C ASP A 268 14.32 23.91 -11.68
N CYS A 269 14.47 22.91 -10.79
CA CYS A 269 15.21 23.04 -9.53
C CYS A 269 16.70 22.71 -9.69
N LYS A 270 17.58 23.54 -9.13
CA LYS A 270 19.02 23.24 -9.02
C LYS A 270 19.31 22.24 -7.90
N ALA A 271 18.61 22.38 -6.77
CA ALA A 271 18.59 21.44 -5.66
C ALA A 271 17.17 21.25 -5.12
N VAL A 272 16.94 20.14 -4.43
CA VAL A 272 15.65 19.82 -3.78
C VAL A 272 15.93 19.46 -2.33
N LEU A 273 15.15 20.01 -1.40
CA LEU A 273 15.29 19.64 0.02
C LEU A 273 14.85 18.19 0.24
N GLY A 274 15.52 17.52 1.17
CA GLY A 274 15.20 16.15 1.56
C GLY A 274 15.30 15.98 3.06
N THR A 275 14.50 15.06 3.60
CA THR A 275 14.55 14.64 4.99
C THR A 275 14.70 13.12 5.06
N GLU A 276 15.48 12.64 6.02
CA GLU A 276 15.63 11.20 6.31
C GLU A 276 14.28 10.62 6.77
N SER A 277 13.43 10.20 5.84
CA SER A 277 12.06 9.82 6.20
C SER A 277 11.39 8.89 5.19
N GLY A 278 11.91 7.66 5.14
CA GLY A 278 11.03 6.49 5.16
C GLY A 278 10.63 6.24 6.62
N PHE A 279 9.34 6.14 6.92
CA PHE A 279 8.80 6.06 8.29
C PHE A 279 9.06 4.73 9.00
N GLN A 280 10.29 4.22 8.96
CA GLN A 280 10.62 2.90 9.48
C GLN A 280 11.85 2.97 10.38
N ARG A 281 11.69 3.65 11.53
CA ARG A 281 12.20 3.06 12.77
C ARG A 281 11.02 2.46 13.50
N LEU A 282 10.57 1.28 13.08
CA LEU A 282 9.72 0.46 13.94
C LEU A 282 10.57 0.10 15.16
N ARG A 283 10.28 0.76 16.29
CA ARG A 283 10.94 0.47 17.56
C ARG A 283 9.94 -0.34 18.38
N PHE A 284 10.04 -1.66 18.29
CA PHE A 284 9.28 -2.54 19.17
C PHE A 284 9.75 -2.34 20.60
N TYR A 285 8.91 -1.74 21.44
CA TYR A 285 9.09 -1.82 22.88
C TYR A 285 8.76 -3.26 23.28
N ARG A 286 9.76 -4.14 23.34
CA ARG A 286 9.63 -5.39 24.11
C ARG A 286 9.34 -4.97 25.54
N ARG A 287 8.09 -5.13 25.95
CA ARG A 287 7.71 -5.04 27.35
C ARG A 287 8.27 -6.30 27.99
N ASP A 288 9.45 -6.21 28.62
CA ASP A 288 9.93 -7.25 29.50
C ASP A 288 8.84 -7.46 30.55
N SER A 289 8.11 -8.56 30.44
CA SER A 289 7.27 -9.09 31.50
C SER A 289 8.20 -9.66 32.58
N GLY A 290 8.86 -8.73 33.28
CA GLY A 290 9.55 -8.98 34.52
C GLY A 290 8.53 -9.35 35.58
N LYS A 291 8.65 -10.59 36.04
CA LYS A 291 8.01 -11.17 37.23
C LYS A 291 7.91 -10.13 38.36
N ARG A 292 6.71 -9.98 38.92
CA ARG A 292 6.53 -9.68 40.34
C ARG A 292 6.11 -10.96 41.03
#